data_AF-A0A932VBJ9-F1
#
_entry.id   AF-A0A932VBJ9-F1
#
_cell.length_a   1.000
_cell.length_b   1.000
_cell.length_c   1.000
_cell.angle_alpha   90.00
_cell.angle_beta   90.00
_cell.angle_gamma   90.00
#
_symmetry.space_group_name_H-M   'P 1'
#
loop_
_entity.id
_entity.type
_entity.pdbx_description
1 polymer ?
#
loop_
_entity_poly.entity_id
_entity_poly.type
_entity_poly.pdbx_seq_one_letter_code
_entity_poly.pdbx_strand_id
1 'polypeptide(L)'
;YIMTPVGIDIYKAAGGTINQGTNQPVLSQVTVNLLVQAFKEGREPVRAFLTKHVHSKERDLFFNLAKKMRKPEDREAVGENDFQILVPAFVISELTEAFQIGFVIFLPFLVIDIVVTNILLSLGMFQLSPVTVSLPFKLLLFVLVDGWHLLAKGLILGYV
;
A
#
# COMPACT_ATOMS: atom_id res chain seq x y z
N TYR A 1 10.00 -8.34 0.47
CA TYR A 1 9.22 -9.59 0.44
C TYR A 1 8.01 -9.44 -0.48
N ILE A 2 7.04 -8.57 -0.17
CA ILE A 2 5.86 -8.33 -1.03
C ILE A 2 6.25 -7.82 -2.42
N MET A 3 7.14 -6.83 -2.51
CA MET A 3 7.60 -6.27 -3.78
C MET A 3 8.71 -7.08 -4.48
N THR A 4 9.13 -8.22 -3.92
CA THR A 4 10.19 -9.05 -4.51
C THR A 4 9.86 -9.52 -5.94
N PRO A 5 8.66 -10.05 -6.27
CA PRO A 5 8.30 -10.39 -7.64
C PRO A 5 8.38 -9.18 -8.60
N VAL A 6 7.84 -8.03 -8.19
CA VAL A 6 7.92 -6.79 -8.98
C VAL A 6 9.37 -6.40 -9.20
N GLY A 7 10.22 -6.43 -8.17
CA GLY A 7 11.65 -6.15 -8.28
C GLY A 7 12.40 -7.09 -9.22
N ILE A 8 12.04 -8.38 -9.21
CA ILE A 8 12.59 -9.37 -10.17
C ILE A 8 12.16 -9.04 -11.59
N ASP A 9 10.91 -8.65 -11.80
CA ASP A 9 10.40 -8.28 -13.12
C ASP A 9 11.01 -6.98 -13.63
N ILE A 10 11.25 -6.00 -12.75
CA ILE A 10 12.04 -4.79 -13.06
C ILE A 10 13.44 -5.19 -13.49
N TYR A 11 14.11 -6.06 -12.72
CA TYR A 11 15.47 -6.51 -13.05
C TYR A 11 15.53 -7.25 -14.38
N LYS A 12 14.55 -8.11 -14.69
CA LYS A 12 14.47 -8.81 -15.97
C LYS A 12 14.22 -7.85 -17.13
N ALA A 13 13.29 -6.91 -16.96
CA ALA A 13 12.94 -5.93 -17.99
C ALA A 13 14.10 -4.96 -18.25
N ALA A 14 14.64 -4.33 -17.21
CA ALA A 14 15.71 -3.34 -17.35
C ALA A 14 17.09 -3.97 -17.60
N GLY A 15 17.37 -5.13 -16.99
CA GLY A 15 18.66 -5.81 -17.09
C GLY A 15 18.95 -6.35 -18.48
N GLY A 16 17.92 -6.76 -19.25
CA GLY A 16 18.07 -7.16 -20.65
C GLY A 16 18.60 -6.04 -21.53
N THR A 17 18.23 -4.80 -21.25
CA THR A 17 18.60 -3.60 -22.00
C THR A 17 19.95 -3.02 -21.55
N ILE A 18 20.24 -3.06 -20.25
CA ILE A 18 21.53 -2.59 -19.70
C ILE A 18 22.69 -3.51 -20.10
N ASN A 19 22.47 -4.84 -20.15
CA ASN A 19 23.50 -5.81 -20.52
C ASN A 19 23.95 -5.75 -21.99
N GLN A 20 23.23 -5.03 -22.86
CA GLN A 20 23.61 -4.82 -24.25
C GLN A 20 24.65 -3.70 -24.44
N GLY A 21 24.85 -2.84 -23.42
CA GLY A 21 25.67 -1.62 -23.50
C GLY A 21 27.05 -1.70 -22.81
N THR A 22 27.47 -2.87 -22.33
CA THR A 22 28.59 -3.07 -21.38
C THR A 22 29.98 -2.64 -21.87
N ASN A 23 30.13 -2.24 -23.15
CA ASN A 23 31.41 -1.85 -23.76
C ASN A 23 31.53 -0.35 -24.12
N GLN A 24 30.64 0.52 -23.62
CA GLN A 24 30.64 1.94 -23.97
C GLN A 24 30.78 2.86 -22.73
N PRO A 25 31.45 4.02 -22.86
CA PRO A 25 31.63 4.94 -21.74
C PRO A 25 30.29 5.44 -21.17
N VAL A 26 30.21 5.55 -19.84
CA VAL A 26 28.97 5.81 -19.08
C VAL A 26 28.26 7.12 -19.50
N LEU A 27 29.02 8.11 -19.99
CA LEU A 27 28.52 9.42 -20.43
C LEU A 27 28.33 9.54 -21.96
N SER A 28 28.20 8.44 -22.68
CA SER A 28 27.89 8.46 -24.11
C SER A 28 26.39 8.66 -24.38
N GLN A 29 26.05 9.25 -25.53
CA GLN A 29 24.66 9.42 -25.97
C GLN A 29 23.91 8.07 -26.05
N VAL A 30 24.63 6.99 -26.38
CA VAL A 30 24.10 5.63 -26.45
C VAL A 30 23.77 5.12 -25.04
N THR A 31 24.65 5.34 -24.07
CA THR A 31 24.40 4.97 -22.67
C THR A 31 23.20 5.71 -22.09
N VAL A 32 23.06 7.01 -22.38
CA VAL A 32 21.90 7.80 -21.94
C VAL A 32 20.59 7.24 -22.52
N ASN A 33 20.57 6.88 -23.81
CA ASN A 33 19.39 6.28 -24.44
C ASN A 33 19.04 4.90 -23.85
N LEU A 34 20.06 4.07 -23.58
CA LEU A 34 19.88 2.76 -22.93
C LEU A 34 19.31 2.92 -21.51
N LEU A 35 19.78 3.91 -20.74
CA LEU A 35 19.23 4.20 -19.42
C LEU A 35 17.75 4.65 -19.48
N VAL A 36 17.40 5.52 -20.44
CA VAL A 36 16.01 5.94 -20.64
C VAL A 36 15.12 4.77 -21.05
N GLN A 37 15.63 3.86 -21.89
CA GLN A 37 14.88 2.68 -22.30
C GLN A 37 14.72 1.67 -21.17
N ALA A 38 15.78 1.39 -20.43
CA ALA A 38 15.73 0.54 -19.23
C ALA A 38 14.76 1.10 -18.18
N PHE A 39 14.69 2.43 -18.02
CA PHE A 39 13.69 3.07 -17.17
C PHE A 39 12.26 2.91 -17.70
N LYS A 40 12.05 3.05 -19.03
CA LYS A 40 10.75 2.86 -19.67
C LYS A 40 10.25 1.42 -19.57
N GLU A 41 11.12 0.44 -19.59
CA GLU A 41 10.78 -0.98 -19.45
C GLU A 41 10.62 -1.35 -17.97
N GLY A 42 11.52 -0.88 -17.11
CA GLY A 42 11.49 -1.12 -15.67
C GLY A 42 10.29 -0.49 -14.95
N ARG A 43 9.65 0.54 -15.51
CA ARG A 43 8.42 1.09 -14.92
C ARG A 43 7.19 0.22 -15.18
N GLU A 44 7.14 -0.59 -16.24
CA GLU A 44 5.92 -1.34 -16.60
C GLU A 44 5.49 -2.36 -15.53
N PRO A 45 6.38 -3.12 -14.88
CA PRO A 45 6.00 -3.97 -13.74
C PRO A 45 5.41 -3.18 -12.57
N VAL A 46 5.95 -1.99 -12.30
CA VAL A 46 5.41 -1.10 -11.25
C VAL A 46 4.02 -0.61 -11.63
N ARG A 47 3.82 -0.22 -12.89
CA ARG A 47 2.50 0.16 -13.40
C ARG A 47 1.50 -0.98 -13.21
N ALA A 48 1.86 -2.20 -13.63
CA ALA A 48 1.00 -3.36 -13.49
C ALA A 48 0.63 -3.63 -12.03
N PHE A 49 1.60 -3.52 -11.11
CA PHE A 49 1.36 -3.63 -9.67
C PHE A 49 0.37 -2.57 -9.17
N LEU A 50 0.57 -1.30 -9.50
CA LEU A 50 -0.34 -0.22 -9.11
C LEU A 50 -1.74 -0.45 -9.69
N THR A 51 -1.83 -0.79 -10.97
CA THR A 51 -3.11 -1.06 -11.64
C THR A 51 -3.88 -2.23 -11.01
N LYS A 52 -3.19 -3.23 -10.44
CA LYS A 52 -3.83 -4.36 -9.74
C LYS A 52 -4.47 -3.95 -8.40
N HIS A 53 -3.85 -3.02 -7.66
CA HIS A 53 -4.26 -2.69 -6.29
C HIS A 53 -5.04 -1.37 -6.16
N VAL A 54 -5.03 -0.52 -7.19
CA VAL A 54 -5.84 0.71 -7.22
C VAL A 54 -7.32 0.38 -7.40
N HIS A 55 -8.17 0.92 -6.53
CA HIS A 55 -9.63 0.85 -6.69
C HIS A 55 -10.07 1.66 -7.92
N SER A 56 -11.00 1.11 -8.70
CA SER A 56 -11.52 1.75 -9.92
C SER A 56 -12.07 3.15 -9.64
N LYS A 57 -12.83 3.31 -8.55
CA LYS A 57 -13.38 4.59 -8.11
C LYS A 57 -12.31 5.67 -7.92
N GLU A 58 -11.21 5.33 -7.27
CA GLU A 58 -10.12 6.28 -7.01
C GLU A 58 -9.35 6.59 -8.30
N ARG A 59 -9.15 5.58 -9.17
CA ARG A 59 -8.57 5.80 -10.50
C ARG A 59 -9.38 6.79 -11.33
N ASP A 60 -10.70 6.57 -11.39
CA ASP A 60 -11.62 7.42 -12.15
C ASP A 60 -11.65 8.84 -11.60
N LEU A 61 -11.61 9.00 -10.28
CA LEU A 61 -11.53 10.31 -9.63
C LEU A 61 -10.29 11.08 -10.09
N PHE A 62 -9.11 10.48 -9.95
CA PHE A 62 -7.85 11.14 -10.31
C PHE A 62 -7.70 11.34 -11.82
N PHE A 63 -8.21 10.42 -12.64
CA PHE A 63 -8.25 10.59 -14.09
C PHE A 63 -9.12 11.79 -14.51
N ASN A 64 -10.33 11.87 -13.96
CA ASN A 64 -11.24 12.99 -14.23
C ASN A 64 -10.67 14.32 -13.73
N LEU A 65 -9.99 14.32 -12.58
CA LEU A 65 -9.31 15.50 -12.06
C LEU A 65 -8.16 15.93 -12.98
N ALA A 66 -7.33 15.00 -13.42
CA ALA A 66 -6.23 15.26 -14.35
C ALA A 66 -6.72 15.85 -15.68
N LYS A 67 -7.83 15.32 -16.23
CA LYS A 67 -8.47 15.86 -17.44
C LYS A 67 -9.04 17.27 -17.25
N LYS A 68 -9.61 17.57 -16.07
CA LYS A 68 -10.17 18.89 -15.76
C LYS A 68 -9.10 19.97 -15.56
N MET A 69 -7.94 19.60 -15.01
CA MET A 69 -6.83 20.53 -14.74
C MET A 69 -6.02 20.89 -15.99
N ARG A 70 -6.22 20.18 -17.11
CA ARG A 70 -5.52 20.43 -18.38
C ARG A 70 -6.35 21.23 -19.38
N LYS A 71 -5.64 21.92 -20.26
CA LYS A 71 -6.21 22.57 -21.44
C LYS A 71 -6.83 21.51 -22.38
N PRO A 72 -7.89 21.84 -23.14
CA PRO A 72 -8.58 20.88 -24.01
C PRO A 72 -7.65 20.13 -24.98
N GLU A 73 -6.62 20.81 -25.49
CA GLU A 73 -5.63 20.29 -26.43
C GLU A 73 -4.74 19.18 -25.84
N ASP A 74 -4.53 19.19 -24.52
CA ASP A 74 -3.62 18.25 -23.82
C ASP A 74 -4.37 17.09 -23.14
N ARG A 75 -5.70 16.98 -23.35
CA ARG A 75 -6.56 15.99 -22.67
C ARG A 75 -6.39 14.58 -23.21
N GLU A 76 -6.08 14.42 -24.49
CA GLU A 76 -5.88 13.11 -25.12
C GLU A 76 -4.54 12.47 -24.74
N ALA A 77 -3.58 13.29 -24.30
CA ALA A 77 -2.27 12.83 -23.85
C ALA A 77 -2.27 12.21 -22.44
N VAL A 78 -3.41 12.21 -21.74
CA VAL A 78 -3.53 11.64 -20.39
C VAL A 78 -4.21 10.27 -20.48
N GLY A 79 -3.47 9.22 -20.14
CA GLY A 79 -4.00 7.87 -19.99
C GLY A 79 -4.44 7.58 -18.56
N GLU A 80 -5.49 6.77 -18.39
CA GLU A 80 -5.93 6.29 -17.05
C GLU A 80 -4.84 5.52 -16.30
N ASN A 81 -3.90 4.94 -17.04
CA ASN A 81 -2.78 4.16 -16.51
C ASN A 81 -1.48 4.99 -16.37
N ASP A 82 -1.56 6.31 -16.47
CA ASP A 82 -0.42 7.16 -16.20
C ASP A 82 -0.07 7.14 -14.72
N PHE A 83 1.23 7.15 -14.40
CA PHE A 83 1.72 7.19 -13.03
C PHE A 83 1.21 8.41 -12.24
N GLN A 84 1.00 9.54 -12.91
CA GLN A 84 0.42 10.75 -12.29
C GLN A 84 -1.00 10.54 -11.74
N ILE A 85 -1.72 9.53 -12.24
CA ILE A 85 -3.06 9.11 -11.78
C ILE A 85 -2.94 7.91 -10.85
N LEU A 86 -2.21 6.87 -11.28
CA LEU A 86 -2.12 5.61 -10.53
C LEU A 86 -1.48 5.78 -9.16
N VAL A 87 -0.43 6.61 -9.02
CA VAL A 87 0.26 6.80 -7.75
C VAL A 87 -0.65 7.42 -6.67
N PRO A 88 -1.28 8.59 -6.88
CA PRO A 88 -2.17 9.14 -5.86
C PRO A 88 -3.42 8.28 -5.64
N ALA A 89 -3.98 7.66 -6.69
CA ALA A 89 -5.13 6.76 -6.55
C ALA A 89 -4.78 5.51 -5.71
N PHE A 90 -3.58 4.97 -5.88
CA PHE A 90 -3.07 3.84 -5.10
C PHE A 90 -2.97 4.22 -3.63
N VAL A 91 -2.35 5.34 -3.32
CA VAL A 91 -2.20 5.80 -1.92
C VAL A 91 -3.56 5.92 -1.22
N ILE A 92 -4.57 6.48 -1.89
CA ILE A 92 -5.91 6.59 -1.29
C ILE A 92 -6.59 5.22 -1.13
N SER A 93 -6.44 4.33 -2.11
CA SER A 93 -6.97 2.96 -2.03
C SER A 93 -6.35 2.21 -0.83
N GLU A 94 -5.03 2.24 -0.72
CA GLU A 94 -4.27 1.60 0.36
C GLU A 94 -4.55 2.20 1.73
N LEU A 95 -4.70 3.52 1.83
CA LEU A 95 -5.11 4.16 3.09
C LEU A 95 -6.50 3.67 3.51
N THR A 96 -7.43 3.57 2.57
CA THR A 96 -8.79 3.10 2.85
C THR A 96 -8.77 1.66 3.36
N GLU A 97 -8.03 0.78 2.71
CA GLU A 97 -7.85 -0.62 3.14
C GLU A 97 -7.15 -0.71 4.50
N ALA A 98 -6.09 0.07 4.72
CA ALA A 98 -5.38 0.11 6.00
C ALA A 98 -6.29 0.55 7.15
N PHE A 99 -7.18 1.53 6.92
CA PHE A 99 -8.18 1.94 7.91
C PHE A 99 -9.20 0.84 8.20
N GLN A 100 -9.67 0.12 7.17
CA GLN A 100 -10.60 -1.00 7.35
C GLN A 100 -9.95 -2.13 8.15
N ILE A 101 -8.71 -2.50 7.81
CA ILE A 101 -7.93 -3.50 8.55
C ILE A 101 -7.73 -3.06 10.00
N GLY A 102 -7.29 -1.81 10.21
CA GLY A 102 -7.12 -1.24 11.55
C GLY A 102 -8.39 -1.26 12.37
N PHE A 103 -9.54 -0.95 11.77
CA PHE A 103 -10.84 -1.01 12.42
C PHE A 103 -11.20 -2.43 12.86
N VAL A 104 -11.07 -3.41 11.97
CA VAL A 104 -11.37 -4.82 12.27
C VAL A 104 -10.46 -5.36 13.39
N ILE A 105 -9.17 -5.01 13.37
CA ILE A 105 -8.22 -5.37 14.43
C ILE A 105 -8.59 -4.72 15.76
N PHE A 106 -9.12 -3.49 15.72
CA PHE A 106 -9.49 -2.74 16.92
C PHE A 106 -10.74 -3.29 17.63
N LEU A 107 -11.70 -3.86 16.89
CA LEU A 107 -12.97 -4.38 17.42
C LEU A 107 -12.84 -5.32 18.64
N PRO A 108 -12.03 -6.39 18.63
CA PRO A 108 -11.92 -7.27 19.80
C PRO A 108 -11.40 -6.54 21.05
N PHE A 109 -10.50 -5.57 20.90
CA PHE A 109 -9.99 -4.79 22.01
C PHE A 109 -11.02 -3.81 22.56
N LEU A 110 -11.83 -3.22 21.68
CA LEU A 110 -12.96 -2.37 22.06
C LEU A 110 -13.97 -3.16 22.90
N VAL A 111 -14.28 -4.40 22.51
CA VAL A 111 -15.17 -5.28 23.29
C VAL A 111 -14.63 -5.51 24.69
N ILE A 112 -13.31 -5.77 24.83
CA ILE A 112 -12.67 -5.91 26.15
C ILE A 112 -12.85 -4.63 26.98
N ASP A 113 -12.65 -3.45 26.39
CA ASP A 113 -12.81 -2.18 27.10
C ASP A 113 -14.23 -1.97 27.61
N ILE A 114 -15.24 -2.24 26.78
CA ILE A 114 -16.65 -2.11 27.18
C ILE A 114 -16.99 -3.09 28.30
N VAL A 115 -16.55 -4.34 28.19
CA VAL A 115 -16.83 -5.39 29.20
C VAL A 115 -16.17 -5.04 30.53
N VAL A 116 -14.87 -4.68 30.52
CA VAL A 116 -14.13 -4.32 31.74
C VAL A 116 -14.75 -3.08 32.39
N THR A 117 -15.12 -2.08 31.60
CA THR A 117 -15.77 -0.86 32.11
C THR A 117 -17.10 -1.20 32.79
N ASN A 118 -17.95 -2.01 32.15
CA ASN A 118 -19.23 -2.41 32.75
C ASN A 118 -19.05 -3.19 34.06
N ILE A 119 -18.04 -4.07 34.14
CA ILE A 119 -17.75 -4.82 35.36
C ILE A 119 -17.28 -3.87 36.48
N LEU A 120 -16.36 -2.96 36.20
CA LEU A 120 -15.86 -2.01 37.21
C LEU A 120 -16.96 -1.07 37.72
N LEU A 121 -17.81 -0.58 36.82
CA LEU A 121 -18.97 0.24 37.19
C LEU A 121 -19.94 -0.55 38.07
N SER A 122 -20.18 -1.83 37.76
CA SER A 122 -21.06 -2.71 38.56
C SER A 122 -20.49 -2.98 39.95
N LEU A 123 -19.16 -3.02 40.10
CA LEU A 123 -18.47 -3.18 41.38
C LEU A 123 -18.36 -1.86 42.16
N GLY A 124 -18.81 -0.73 41.61
CA GLY A 124 -18.68 0.60 42.22
C GLY A 124 -17.24 1.15 42.22
N MET A 125 -16.35 0.60 41.39
CA MET A 125 -14.94 0.98 41.35
C MET A 125 -14.70 2.16 40.39
N PHE A 126 -15.16 3.35 40.77
CA PHE A 126 -15.03 4.56 39.94
C PHE A 126 -13.61 5.17 39.91
N GLN A 127 -12.78 4.86 40.91
CA GLN A 127 -11.43 5.43 41.04
C GLN A 127 -10.38 4.69 40.19
N LEU A 128 -10.66 3.45 39.77
CA LEU A 128 -9.78 2.72 38.89
C LEU A 128 -10.07 3.09 37.43
N SER A 129 -9.01 3.41 36.69
CA SER A 129 -9.11 3.62 35.24
C SER A 129 -9.44 2.29 34.55
N PRO A 130 -10.57 2.18 33.83
CA PRO A 130 -10.90 0.97 33.08
C PRO A 130 -9.84 0.58 32.05
N VAL A 131 -9.15 1.58 31.48
CA VAL A 131 -8.07 1.38 30.50
C VAL A 131 -6.87 0.66 31.13
N THR A 132 -6.51 1.01 32.37
CA THR A 132 -5.39 0.37 33.08
C THR A 132 -5.71 -1.08 33.41
N VAL A 133 -6.97 -1.35 33.78
CA VAL A 133 -7.43 -2.71 34.10
C VAL A 133 -7.58 -3.56 32.83
N SER A 134 -8.03 -2.98 31.70
CA SER A 134 -8.24 -3.71 30.45
C SER A 134 -6.95 -4.06 29.70
N LEU A 135 -5.89 -3.25 29.85
CA LEU A 135 -4.60 -3.44 29.18
C LEU A 135 -4.01 -4.87 29.29
N PRO A 136 -3.85 -5.47 30.48
CA PRO A 136 -3.32 -6.84 30.59
C PRO A 136 -4.19 -7.87 29.87
N PHE A 137 -5.52 -7.72 29.88
CA PHE A 137 -6.42 -8.62 29.15
C PHE A 137 -6.27 -8.49 27.63
N LYS A 138 -6.09 -7.27 27.12
CA LYS A 138 -5.79 -7.05 25.70
C LYS A 138 -4.49 -7.70 25.28
N LEU A 139 -3.43 -7.51 26.07
CA LEU A 139 -2.14 -8.12 25.80
C LEU A 139 -2.22 -9.65 25.85
N LEU A 140 -2.93 -10.19 26.85
CA LEU A 140 -3.17 -11.63 26.95
C LEU A 140 -3.91 -12.16 25.73
N LEU A 141 -5.04 -11.54 25.34
CA LEU A 141 -5.78 -11.92 24.14
C LEU A 141 -4.88 -11.91 22.91
N PHE A 142 -4.11 -10.84 22.71
CA PHE A 142 -3.25 -10.67 21.55
C PHE A 142 -2.16 -11.74 21.47
N VAL A 143 -1.57 -12.13 22.60
CA VAL A 143 -0.57 -13.21 22.66
C VAL A 143 -1.24 -14.59 22.49
N LEU A 144 -2.41 -14.82 23.09
CA LEU A 144 -3.13 -16.09 23.01
C LEU A 144 -3.54 -16.47 21.59
N VAL A 145 -3.86 -15.48 20.76
CA VAL A 145 -4.24 -15.70 19.36
C VAL A 145 -3.04 -15.65 18.39
N ASP A 146 -1.83 -15.55 18.92
CA ASP A 146 -0.61 -15.30 18.11
C ASP A 146 -0.79 -14.10 17.15
N GLY A 147 -1.17 -12.96 17.73
CA GLY A 147 -1.60 -11.79 16.98
C GLY A 147 -0.56 -11.26 16.01
N TRP A 148 0.74 -11.31 16.35
CA TRP A 148 1.80 -10.90 15.43
C TRP A 148 1.86 -11.78 14.17
N HIS A 149 1.74 -13.10 14.32
CA HIS A 149 1.71 -14.02 13.19
C HIS A 149 0.48 -13.77 12.31
N LEU A 150 -0.70 -13.63 12.93
CA LEU A 150 -1.95 -13.39 12.21
C LEU A 150 -1.90 -12.09 11.39
N LEU A 151 -1.40 -11.01 12.00
CA LEU A 151 -1.25 -9.72 11.34
C LEU A 151 -0.25 -9.78 10.18
N ALA A 152 0.96 -10.33 10.42
CA ALA A 152 1.98 -10.44 9.39
C ALA A 152 1.49 -11.30 8.21
N LYS A 153 0.85 -12.43 8.48
CA LYS A 153 0.28 -13.31 7.48
C LYS A 153 -0.83 -12.62 6.69
N GLY A 154 -1.76 -11.94 7.38
CA GLY A 154 -2.86 -11.22 6.74
C GLY A 154 -2.37 -10.12 5.80
N LEU A 155 -1.39 -9.33 6.23
CA LEU A 155 -0.78 -8.28 5.41
C LEU A 155 -0.06 -8.84 4.19
N ILE A 156 0.67 -9.96 4.33
CA ILE A 156 1.35 -10.58 3.17
C ILE A 156 0.33 -11.13 2.18
N LEU A 157 -0.67 -11.86 2.65
CA LEU A 157 -1.70 -12.44 1.79
C LEU A 157 -2.57 -11.37 1.10
N GLY A 158 -2.70 -10.18 1.69
CA GLY A 158 -3.44 -9.08 1.07
C GLY A 158 -2.86 -8.57 -0.25
N TYR A 159 -1.55 -8.75 -0.49
CA TYR A 159 -0.86 -8.25 -1.69
C TYR A 159 -0.42 -9.34 -2.68
N VAL A 160 -0.57 -10.62 -2.33
CA VAL A 160 -0.22 -11.75 -3.20
C VAL A 160 -1.44 -12.11 -4.04
#